data_AF-A0A7S3UIV8-F1
#
_entry.id   AF-A0A7S3UIV8-F1
#
_cell.length_a   1.000
_cell.length_b   1.000
_cell.length_c   1.000
_cell.angle_alpha   90.00
_cell.angle_beta   90.00
_cell.angle_gamma   90.00
#
_symmetry.space_group_name_H-M   'P 1'
#
loop_
_entity.id
_entity.type
_entity.pdbx_description
1 polymer ?
#
loop_
_entity_poly.entity_id
_entity_poly.type
_entity_poly.pdbx_seq_one_letter_code
_entity_poly.pdbx_strand_id
1 'polypeptide(L)'
;MRRTIKGNGFQLAIGAVIVLNAVLIGVETEVVGADDTNASPLWFVIEVVFALVFSIELGLKVWAYHVRPFFSDVANVLDTFLVVMAVVDVCILSHLGEFDSGVLTVLRIVRLCRLCRLLRLLRIFRELWLMIAGLASSTRTLFWGSSLMFIIFKTQCPSSFVVECHQFSSKVLQRITPLLLG
;
A
#
# COMPACT_ATOMS: atom_id res chain seq x y z
N MET A 1 26.45 -19.23 -7.63
CA MET A 1 25.72 -18.43 -6.60
C MET A 1 24.32 -17.96 -7.02
N ARG A 2 24.10 -17.42 -8.24
CA ARG A 2 22.75 -16.97 -8.69
C ARG A 2 21.66 -18.06 -8.76
N ARG A 3 22.02 -19.35 -8.92
CA ARG A 3 21.06 -20.48 -8.94
C ARG A 3 20.54 -20.88 -7.56
N THR A 4 21.34 -20.70 -6.51
CA THR A 4 20.98 -21.12 -5.14
C THR A 4 19.88 -20.24 -4.54
N ILE A 5 19.88 -18.95 -4.87
CA ILE A 5 18.87 -17.96 -4.42
C ILE A 5 17.53 -18.13 -5.18
N LYS A 6 17.56 -18.69 -6.40
CA LYS A 6 16.36 -18.99 -7.20
C LYS A 6 15.76 -20.37 -6.90
N GLY A 7 16.41 -21.18 -6.06
CA GLY A 7 15.88 -22.48 -5.69
C GLY A 7 14.56 -22.33 -4.95
N ASN A 8 13.53 -23.06 -5.37
CA ASN A 8 12.21 -23.04 -4.72
C ASN A 8 12.31 -23.27 -3.21
N GLY A 9 13.28 -24.06 -2.74
CA GLY A 9 13.50 -24.29 -1.30
C GLY A 9 13.92 -23.03 -0.51
N PHE A 10 14.77 -22.17 -1.08
CA PHE A 10 15.16 -20.91 -0.40
C PHE A 10 13.99 -19.93 -0.35
N GLN A 11 13.22 -19.83 -1.43
CA GLN A 11 12.01 -19.01 -1.47
C GLN A 11 10.92 -19.53 -0.54
N LEU A 12 10.77 -20.86 -0.45
CA LEU A 12 9.84 -21.51 0.48
C LEU A 12 10.25 -21.28 1.93
N ALA A 13 11.55 -21.39 2.24
CA ALA A 13 12.07 -21.13 3.59
C ALA A 13 11.80 -19.68 4.02
N ILE A 14 12.09 -18.71 3.17
CA ILE A 14 11.80 -17.29 3.45
C ILE A 14 10.29 -17.06 3.58
N GLY A 15 9.49 -17.66 2.69
CA GLY A 15 8.03 -17.62 2.77
C GLY A 15 7.52 -18.17 4.11
N ALA A 16 8.06 -19.29 4.57
CA ALA A 16 7.72 -19.89 5.85
C ALA A 16 8.08 -18.98 7.04
N VAL A 17 9.25 -18.33 7.00
CA VAL A 17 9.68 -17.35 8.02
C VAL A 17 8.73 -16.14 8.05
N ILE A 18 8.28 -15.66 6.88
CA ILE A 18 7.31 -14.56 6.78
C ILE A 18 5.94 -14.97 7.34
N VAL A 19 5.45 -16.17 7.00
CA VAL A 19 4.18 -16.70 7.52
C VAL A 19 4.27 -16.88 9.04
N LEU A 20 5.38 -17.41 9.54
CA LEU A 20 5.61 -17.55 10.98
C LEU A 20 5.60 -16.19 11.66
N ASN A 21 6.28 -15.19 11.10
CA ASN A 21 6.25 -13.82 11.62
C ASN A 21 4.83 -13.23 11.60
N ALA A 22 4.03 -13.52 10.58
CA ALA A 22 2.63 -13.10 10.48
C ALA A 22 1.75 -13.71 11.59
N VAL A 23 1.89 -15.02 11.81
CA VAL A 23 1.15 -15.72 12.86
C VAL A 23 1.54 -15.18 14.23
N LEU A 24 2.83 -14.92 14.47
CA LEU A 24 3.30 -14.36 15.73
C LEU A 24 2.74 -12.95 15.99
N ILE A 25 2.67 -12.10 14.96
CA ILE A 25 2.00 -10.78 15.08
C ILE A 25 0.51 -10.96 15.38
N GLY A 26 -0.17 -11.92 14.76
CA GLY A 26 -1.57 -12.23 15.03
C GLY A 26 -1.80 -12.67 16.48
N VAL A 27 -0.97 -13.57 16.98
CA VAL A 27 -1.02 -14.02 18.38
C VAL A 27 -0.69 -12.88 19.34
N GLU A 28 0.29 -12.03 19.01
CA GLU A 28 0.60 -10.83 19.79
C GLU A 28 -0.63 -9.92 19.91
N THR A 29 -1.39 -9.70 18.82
CA THR A 29 -2.59 -8.85 18.86
C THR A 29 -3.73 -9.43 19.70
N GLU A 30 -3.84 -10.75 19.79
CA GLU A 30 -4.85 -11.40 20.65
C GLU A 30 -4.44 -11.39 22.12
N VAL A 31 -3.16 -11.67 22.41
CA VAL A 31 -2.63 -11.76 23.79
C VAL A 31 -2.48 -10.38 24.44
N VAL A 32 -2.07 -9.35 23.70
CA VAL A 32 -2.00 -7.97 24.21
C VAL A 32 -3.37 -7.41 24.59
N GLY A 33 -4.46 -7.98 24.06
CA GLY A 33 -5.82 -7.64 24.47
C GLY A 33 -6.28 -8.25 25.80
N ALA A 34 -5.51 -9.18 26.40
CA ALA A 34 -6.00 -10.10 27.43
C ALA A 34 -5.17 -10.18 28.73
N ASP A 35 -4.47 -9.12 29.15
CA ASP A 35 -3.74 -9.03 30.45
C ASP A 35 -2.51 -9.95 30.62
N ASP A 36 -1.33 -9.53 30.15
CA ASP A 36 -0.06 -9.98 30.76
C ASP A 36 1.12 -9.03 30.48
N THR A 37 1.56 -8.32 31.52
CA THR A 37 2.70 -7.37 31.50
C THR A 37 4.06 -8.04 31.32
N ASN A 38 4.16 -9.35 31.59
CA ASN A 38 5.41 -10.14 31.49
C ASN A 38 5.69 -10.70 30.08
N ALA A 39 4.74 -10.62 29.15
CA ALA A 39 4.95 -11.08 27.78
C ALA A 39 5.74 -10.07 26.91
N SER A 40 5.74 -8.79 27.31
CA SER A 40 6.37 -7.69 26.56
C SER A 40 7.85 -7.88 26.18
N PRO A 41 8.77 -8.38 27.05
CA PRO A 41 10.17 -8.55 26.67
C PRO A 41 10.40 -9.71 25.69
N LEU A 42 9.63 -10.80 25.79
CA LEU A 42 9.78 -11.95 24.89
C LEU A 42 9.37 -11.61 23.46
N TRP A 43 8.27 -10.88 23.29
CA TRP A 43 7.84 -10.39 21.97
C TRP A 43 8.89 -9.50 21.33
N PHE A 44 9.49 -8.58 22.08
CA PHE A 44 10.56 -7.73 21.58
C PHE A 44 11.78 -8.53 21.09
N VAL A 45 12.22 -9.55 21.84
CA VAL A 45 13.33 -10.43 21.41
C VAL A 45 13.00 -11.15 20.11
N ILE A 46 11.77 -11.64 19.97
CA ILE A 46 11.31 -12.31 18.75
C ILE A 46 11.36 -11.35 17.55
N GLU A 47 10.88 -10.12 17.71
CA GLU A 47 10.92 -9.10 16.64
C GLU A 47 12.35 -8.75 16.21
N VAL A 48 13.27 -8.63 17.17
CA VAL A 48 14.70 -8.40 16.91
C VAL A 48 15.30 -9.55 16.11
N VAL A 49 15.01 -10.80 16.49
CA VAL A 49 15.52 -12.00 15.79
C VAL A 49 15.02 -12.03 14.35
N PHE A 50 13.72 -11.79 14.11
CA PHE A 50 13.21 -11.72 12.75
C PHE A 50 13.83 -10.58 11.93
N ALA A 51 13.97 -9.39 12.54
CA ALA A 51 14.62 -8.26 11.88
C ALA A 51 16.07 -8.58 11.49
N LEU A 52 16.82 -9.27 12.34
CA LEU A 52 18.18 -9.73 12.05
C LEU A 52 18.21 -10.75 10.91
N VAL A 53 17.34 -11.76 10.94
CA VAL A 53 17.25 -12.77 9.88
C VAL A 53 16.99 -12.11 8.51
N PHE A 54 16.02 -11.19 8.44
CA PHE A 54 15.73 -10.47 7.19
C PHE A 54 16.85 -9.52 6.78
N SER A 55 17.56 -8.91 7.73
CA SER A 55 18.71 -8.05 7.44
C SER A 55 19.87 -8.84 6.83
N ILE A 56 20.16 -10.04 7.37
CA ILE A 56 21.18 -10.94 6.85
C ILE A 56 20.80 -11.42 5.45
N GLU A 57 19.54 -11.82 5.24
CA GLU A 57 19.03 -12.24 3.93
C GLU A 57 19.16 -11.12 2.87
N LEU A 58 18.78 -9.89 3.24
CA LEU A 58 18.91 -8.73 2.37
C LEU A 58 20.38 -8.45 2.03
N GLY A 59 21.28 -8.51 3.02
CA GLY A 59 22.72 -8.36 2.82
C GLY A 59 23.28 -9.38 1.84
N LEU A 60 22.88 -10.65 1.98
CA LEU A 60 23.23 -11.73 1.05
C LEU A 60 22.70 -11.48 -0.37
N LYS A 61 21.47 -10.98 -0.51
CA LYS A 61 20.90 -10.61 -1.82
C LYS A 61 21.68 -9.46 -2.48
N VAL A 62 21.98 -8.40 -1.74
CA VAL A 62 22.73 -7.24 -2.25
C VAL A 62 24.13 -7.67 -2.70
N TRP A 63 24.80 -8.51 -1.91
CA TRP A 63 26.13 -9.04 -2.23
C TRP A 63 26.11 -9.92 -3.49
N ALA A 64 25.07 -10.76 -3.65
CA ALA A 64 24.94 -11.66 -4.79
C ALA A 64 24.55 -10.96 -6.12
N TYR A 65 23.74 -9.90 -6.06
CA TYR A 65 23.22 -9.22 -7.26
C TYR A 65 24.04 -8.00 -7.71
N HIS A 66 24.98 -7.50 -6.91
CA HIS A 66 25.61 -6.17 -7.05
C HIS A 66 24.60 -5.02 -6.88
N VAL A 67 25.04 -3.91 -6.27
CA VAL A 67 24.20 -2.76 -5.90
C VAL A 67 23.46 -2.12 -7.08
N ARG A 68 24.11 -1.94 -8.25
CA ARG A 68 23.50 -1.22 -9.39
C ARG A 68 22.23 -1.89 -9.97
N PRO A 69 22.25 -3.18 -10.36
CA PRO A 69 21.03 -3.83 -10.85
C PRO A 69 20.01 -4.11 -9.74
N PHE A 70 20.42 -4.14 -8.47
CA PHE A 70 19.53 -4.42 -7.35
C PHE A 70 18.51 -3.28 -7.11
N PHE A 71 18.94 -2.01 -7.17
CA PHE A 71 18.05 -0.85 -7.00
C PHE A 71 17.17 -0.54 -8.22
N SER A 72 17.40 -1.19 -9.36
CA SER A 72 16.53 -1.02 -10.54
C SER A 72 15.22 -1.81 -10.42
N ASP A 73 15.16 -2.82 -9.55
CA ASP A 73 13.97 -3.62 -9.33
C ASP A 73 13.18 -3.07 -8.14
N VAL A 74 11.97 -2.59 -8.42
CA VAL A 74 11.04 -2.04 -7.42
C VAL A 74 10.82 -3.02 -6.27
N ALA A 75 10.81 -4.33 -6.54
CA ALA A 75 10.59 -5.33 -5.50
C ALA A 75 11.72 -5.34 -4.47
N ASN A 76 12.96 -5.19 -4.92
CA ASN A 76 14.16 -5.19 -4.07
C ASN A 76 14.33 -3.87 -3.32
N VAL A 77 13.95 -2.74 -3.95
CA VAL A 77 13.91 -1.43 -3.28
C VAL A 77 12.92 -1.42 -2.13
N LEU A 78 11.71 -1.94 -2.35
CA LEU A 78 10.70 -2.08 -1.30
C LEU A 78 11.15 -3.05 -0.20
N ASP A 79 11.82 -4.15 -0.57
CA ASP A 79 12.39 -5.10 0.40
C ASP A 79 13.39 -4.40 1.32
N THR A 80 14.30 -3.61 0.74
CA THR A 80 15.31 -2.81 1.44
C THR A 80 14.67 -1.78 2.37
N PHE A 81 13.70 -1.02 1.87
CA PHE A 81 12.97 -0.04 2.68
C PHE A 81 12.30 -0.69 3.89
N LEU A 82 11.63 -1.83 3.71
CA LEU A 82 10.96 -2.56 4.78
C LEU A 82 11.94 -3.08 5.84
N VAL A 83 13.14 -3.53 5.47
CA VAL A 83 14.18 -3.93 6.44
C VAL A 83 14.71 -2.72 7.20
N VAL A 84 14.97 -1.59 6.51
CA VAL A 84 15.45 -0.37 7.18
C VAL A 84 14.42 0.13 8.19
N MET A 85 13.14 0.17 7.82
CA MET A 85 12.06 0.55 8.73
C MET A 85 11.95 -0.43 9.92
N ALA A 86 12.22 -1.72 9.72
CA ALA A 86 12.25 -2.72 10.79
C ALA A 86 13.36 -2.49 11.81
N VAL A 87 14.55 -2.14 11.34
CA VAL A 87 15.69 -1.85 12.22
C VAL A 87 15.44 -0.55 12.99
N VAL A 88 14.93 0.47 12.30
CA VAL A 88 14.57 1.75 12.93
C VAL A 88 13.50 1.54 14.01
N ASP A 89 12.47 0.75 13.74
CA ASP A 89 11.42 0.36 14.70
C ASP A 89 12.00 -0.24 15.99
N VAL A 90 12.86 -1.26 15.87
CA VAL A 90 13.51 -1.90 17.02
C VAL A 90 14.38 -0.91 17.81
N CYS A 91 15.17 -0.08 17.12
CA CYS A 91 16.02 0.94 17.75
C CYS A 91 15.21 2.03 18.45
N ILE A 92 14.07 2.40 17.88
CA ILE A 92 13.15 3.38 18.44
C ILE A 92 12.47 2.80 19.69
N LEU A 93 11.89 1.60 19.62
CA LEU A 93 11.27 0.95 20.77
C LEU A 93 12.24 0.74 21.95
N SER A 94 13.52 0.50 21.67
CA SER A 94 14.52 0.31 22.73
C SER A 94 14.97 1.61 23.42
N HIS A 95 14.79 2.78 22.79
CA HIS A 95 15.26 4.07 23.32
C HIS A 95 14.14 5.00 23.81
N LEU A 96 12.87 4.72 23.47
CA LEU A 96 11.72 5.57 23.80
C LEU A 96 11.14 5.30 25.21
N GLY A 97 12.01 5.13 26.21
CA GLY A 97 11.57 4.95 27.60
C GLY A 97 10.77 6.13 28.17
N GLU A 98 10.89 7.31 27.57
CA GLU A 98 10.12 8.49 27.92
C GLU A 98 9.78 9.30 26.65
N PHE A 99 8.61 9.96 26.64
CA PHE A 99 8.21 11.16 25.84
C PHE A 99 7.03 11.09 24.84
N ASP A 100 6.27 12.19 24.93
CA ASP A 100 5.43 13.00 24.01
C ASP A 100 4.43 12.37 23.00
N SER A 101 3.33 13.10 22.78
CA SER A 101 2.24 12.83 21.85
C SER A 101 2.68 12.56 20.39
N GLY A 102 3.78 13.15 19.93
CA GLY A 102 4.36 12.87 18.62
C GLY A 102 4.85 11.43 18.47
N VAL A 103 5.40 10.84 19.53
CA VAL A 103 5.94 9.48 19.57
C VAL A 103 4.82 8.45 19.39
N LEU A 104 3.62 8.71 19.94
CA LEU A 104 2.45 7.84 19.76
C LEU A 104 2.05 7.74 18.28
N THR A 105 2.18 8.83 17.51
CA THR A 105 1.87 8.82 16.08
C THR A 105 2.90 8.01 15.29
N VAL A 106 4.18 8.16 15.62
CA VAL A 106 5.26 7.37 15.00
C VAL A 106 5.10 5.89 15.32
N LEU A 107 4.81 5.52 16.58
CA LEU A 107 4.54 4.14 16.98
C LEU A 107 3.38 3.51 16.20
N ARG A 108 2.32 4.26 15.88
CA ARG A 108 1.22 3.78 15.04
C ARG A 108 1.68 3.47 13.62
N ILE A 109 2.43 4.36 12.99
CA ILE A 109 2.95 4.17 11.62
C ILE A 109 3.91 2.97 11.58
N VAL A 110 4.75 2.86 12.61
CA VAL A 110 5.70 1.76 12.77
C VAL A 110 4.98 0.41 12.88
N ARG A 111 3.91 0.32 13.68
CA ARG A 111 3.04 -0.88 13.75
C ARG A 111 2.43 -1.24 12.39
N LEU A 112 1.96 -0.25 11.62
CA LEU A 112 1.46 -0.49 10.27
C LEU A 112 2.55 -0.99 9.32
N CYS A 113 3.79 -0.50 9.47
CA CYS A 113 4.92 -0.95 8.67
C CYS A 113 5.26 -2.43 8.92
N ARG A 114 5.06 -2.94 10.14
CA ARG A 114 5.17 -4.38 10.44
C ARG A 114 4.18 -5.19 9.61
N LEU A 115 2.93 -4.74 9.49
CA LEU A 115 1.91 -5.38 8.62
C LEU A 115 2.28 -5.30 7.13
N CYS A 116 2.92 -4.21 6.69
CA CYS A 116 3.41 -4.09 5.31
C CYS A 116 4.43 -5.18 4.93
N ARG A 117 5.10 -5.83 5.90
CA ARG A 117 5.98 -6.98 5.61
C ARG A 117 5.21 -8.17 5.06
N LEU A 118 3.92 -8.33 5.40
CA LEU A 118 3.03 -9.37 4.85
C LEU A 118 2.83 -9.21 3.34
N LEU A 119 2.97 -7.99 2.81
CA LEU A 119 2.94 -7.74 1.36
C LEU A 119 4.08 -8.44 0.62
N ARG A 120 5.17 -8.84 1.30
CA ARG A 120 6.20 -9.71 0.72
C ARG A 120 5.64 -11.08 0.36
N LEU A 121 4.74 -11.65 1.17
CA LEU A 121 4.11 -12.94 0.91
C LEU A 121 3.28 -12.89 -0.38
N LEU A 122 2.49 -11.82 -0.56
CA LEU A 122 1.71 -11.59 -1.78
C LEU A 122 2.59 -11.52 -3.04
N ARG A 123 3.85 -11.06 -2.91
CA ARG A 123 4.82 -11.00 -4.01
C ARG A 123 5.48 -12.35 -4.30
N ILE A 124 5.64 -13.22 -3.29
CA ILE A 124 6.12 -14.59 -3.48
C ILE A 124 5.12 -15.39 -4.32
N PHE A 125 3.82 -15.19 -4.07
CA PHE A 125 2.76 -15.73 -4.91
C PHE A 125 2.65 -14.94 -6.21
N ARG A 126 3.42 -15.35 -7.22
CA ARG A 126 3.43 -14.69 -8.54
C ARG A 126 2.04 -14.48 -9.12
N GLU A 127 1.13 -15.45 -8.97
CA GLU A 127 -0.24 -15.37 -9.46
C GLU A 127 -1.05 -14.25 -8.78
N LEU A 128 -0.93 -14.11 -7.45
CA LEU A 128 -1.57 -13.03 -6.69
C LEU A 128 -1.03 -11.66 -7.09
N TRP A 129 0.29 -11.54 -7.25
CA TRP A 129 0.90 -10.31 -7.72
C TRP A 129 0.45 -9.93 -9.14
N LEU A 130 0.34 -10.90 -10.05
CA LEU A 130 -0.16 -10.68 -11.40
C LEU A 130 -1.62 -10.20 -11.39
N MET A 131 -2.46 -10.74 -10.53
CA MET A 131 -3.83 -10.24 -10.34
C MET A 131 -3.85 -8.79 -9.84
N ILE A 132 -3.03 -8.46 -8.83
CA ILE A 132 -2.94 -7.09 -8.29
C ILE A 132 -2.41 -6.13 -9.36
N ALA A 133 -1.39 -6.52 -10.12
CA ALA A 133 -0.84 -5.72 -11.21
C ALA A 133 -1.88 -5.51 -12.33
N GLY A 134 -2.64 -6.55 -12.68
CA GLY A 134 -3.77 -6.47 -13.60
C GLY A 134 -4.83 -5.49 -13.12
N LEU A 135 -5.27 -5.62 -11.86
CA LEU A 135 -6.21 -4.69 -11.23
C LEU A 135 -5.68 -3.26 -11.24
N ALA A 136 -4.43 -3.03 -10.86
CA ALA A 136 -3.80 -1.71 -10.87
C ALA A 136 -3.77 -1.10 -12.28
N SER A 137 -3.52 -1.91 -13.31
CA SER A 137 -3.56 -1.47 -14.71
C SER A 137 -4.99 -1.09 -15.13
N SER A 138 -6.01 -1.87 -14.74
CA SER A 138 -7.41 -1.56 -14.99
C SER A 138 -7.88 -0.32 -14.26
N THR A 139 -7.46 -0.12 -12.99
CA THR A 139 -7.79 1.08 -12.21
C THR A 139 -7.32 2.35 -12.91
N ARG A 140 -6.16 2.33 -13.57
CA ARG A 140 -5.71 3.47 -14.37
C ARG A 140 -6.69 3.76 -15.51
N THR A 141 -7.10 2.75 -16.26
CA THR A 141 -8.08 2.92 -17.35
C THR A 141 -9.43 3.39 -16.84
N LEU A 142 -9.90 2.85 -15.71
CA LEU A 142 -11.13 3.29 -15.05
C LEU A 142 -11.02 4.73 -14.56
N PHE A 143 -9.86 5.15 -14.06
CA PHE A 143 -9.63 6.53 -13.65
C PHE A 143 -9.74 7.49 -14.84
N TRP A 144 -9.11 7.18 -15.97
CA TRP A 144 -9.23 7.97 -17.20
C TRP A 144 -10.68 8.00 -17.72
N GLY A 145 -11.36 6.85 -17.75
CA GLY A 145 -12.76 6.75 -18.18
C GLY A 145 -13.72 7.51 -17.26
N SER A 146 -13.55 7.36 -15.95
CA SER A 146 -14.31 8.10 -14.94
C SER A 146 -14.06 9.60 -15.05
N SER A 147 -12.82 10.02 -15.29
CA SER A 147 -12.48 11.43 -15.50
C SER A 147 -13.15 11.98 -16.77
N LEU A 148 -13.16 11.21 -17.86
CA LEU A 148 -13.81 11.59 -19.12
C LEU A 148 -15.33 11.75 -18.97
N MET A 149 -16.00 10.79 -18.32
CA MET A 149 -17.44 10.86 -18.08
C MET A 149 -17.82 12.08 -17.25
N PHE A 150 -17.00 12.43 -16.25
CA PHE A 150 -17.22 13.62 -15.43
C PHE A 150 -17.12 14.92 -16.23
N ILE A 151 -16.16 15.01 -17.16
CA ILE A 151 -15.98 16.17 -18.06
C ILE A 151 -17.17 16.29 -19.01
N ILE A 152 -17.60 15.19 -19.64
CA ILE A 152 -18.73 15.19 -20.58
C ILE A 152 -20.02 15.63 -19.87
N PHE A 153 -20.28 15.12 -18.67
CA PHE A 153 -21.46 15.51 -17.89
C PHE A 153 -21.45 17.02 -17.61
N LYS A 154 -20.28 17.59 -17.31
CA LYS A 154 -20.10 19.03 -17.08
C LYS A 154 -20.24 19.89 -18.34
N THR A 155 -19.86 19.40 -19.53
CA THR A 155 -19.93 20.18 -20.78
C THR A 155 -21.28 20.04 -21.50
N GLN A 156 -21.91 18.86 -21.46
CA GLN A 156 -23.16 18.59 -22.16
C GLN A 156 -24.36 19.21 -21.42
N CYS A 157 -24.40 19.10 -20.08
CA CYS A 157 -25.54 19.57 -19.27
C CYS A 157 -25.86 21.08 -19.42
N PRO A 158 -24.88 22.01 -19.46
CA PRO A 158 -25.16 23.42 -19.71
C PRO A 158 -25.63 23.66 -21.14
N SER A 159 -25.04 22.98 -22.13
CA SER A 159 -25.41 23.17 -23.54
C SER A 159 -26.84 22.72 -23.85
N SER A 160 -27.27 21.56 -23.34
CA SER A 160 -28.66 21.10 -23.50
C SER A 160 -29.65 22.02 -22.80
N PHE A 161 -29.34 22.50 -21.60
CA PHE A 161 -30.19 23.44 -20.87
C PHE A 161 -30.26 24.82 -21.55
N VAL A 162 -29.15 25.35 -22.08
CA VAL A 162 -29.11 26.62 -22.82
C VAL A 162 -29.89 26.51 -24.13
N VAL A 163 -29.74 25.40 -24.87
CA VAL A 163 -30.51 25.16 -26.11
C VAL A 163 -32.01 25.09 -25.79
N GLU A 164 -32.41 24.38 -24.74
CA GLU A 164 -33.80 24.27 -24.32
C GLU A 164 -34.38 25.63 -23.88
N CYS A 165 -33.60 26.43 -23.15
CA CYS A 165 -33.97 27.79 -22.73
C CYS A 165 -34.10 28.76 -23.92
N HIS A 166 -33.19 28.69 -24.91
CA HIS A 166 -33.28 29.46 -26.14
C HIS A 166 -34.50 29.06 -26.98
N GLN A 167 -34.76 27.75 -27.08
CA GLN A 167 -35.91 27.21 -27.81
C GLN A 167 -37.23 27.59 -27.13
N PHE A 168 -37.26 27.67 -25.80
CA PHE A 168 -38.39 28.18 -25.02
C PHE A 168 -38.63 29.67 -25.25
N SER A 169 -37.58 30.50 -25.17
CA SER A 169 -37.67 31.94 -25.41
C SER A 169 -38.20 32.28 -26.81
N SER A 170 -37.74 31.55 -27.84
CA SER A 170 -38.21 31.68 -29.22
C SER A 170 -39.72 31.40 -29.37
N LYS A 171 -40.20 30.32 -28.75
CA LYS A 171 -41.63 29.95 -28.80
C LYS A 171 -42.53 30.94 -28.08
N VAL A 172 -42.07 31.47 -26.95
CA VAL A 172 -42.80 32.50 -26.18
C VAL A 172 -42.89 33.79 -27.00
N LEU A 173 -41.80 34.22 -27.62
CA LEU A 173 -41.78 35.44 -28.43
C LEU A 173 -42.75 35.36 -29.62
N GLN A 174 -42.75 34.26 -30.36
CA GLN A 174 -43.70 34.04 -31.46
C GLN A 174 -45.17 34.07 -31.00
N ARG A 175 -45.45 33.60 -29.78
CA ARG A 175 -46.81 33.56 -29.24
C ARG A 175 -47.29 34.93 -28.73
N ILE A 176 -46.38 35.79 -28.28
CA ILE A 176 -46.69 37.14 -27.76
C ILE A 176 -46.70 38.19 -28.89
N THR A 177 -45.89 38.02 -29.94
CA THR A 177 -45.81 38.97 -31.08
C THR A 177 -47.17 39.37 -31.68
N PRO A 178 -48.15 38.47 -31.91
CA PRO A 178 -49.46 38.86 -32.44
C PRO A 178 -50.37 39.60 -31.44
N LEU A 179 -50.08 39.57 -30.13
CA LEU A 179 -50.86 40.28 -29.10
C LEU A 179 -50.37 41.72 -28.87
N LEU A 180 -49.17 42.08 -29.33
CA LEU A 180 -48.60 43.42 -29.22
C LEU A 180 -48.83 44.30 -30.47
N LEU A 181 -49.24 43.69 -31.59
CA LEU A 181 -49.40 44.35 -32.90
C LEU A 181 -50.86 44.57 -33.32
N GLY A 182 -51.83 44.29 -32.44
CA GLY A 182 -53.26 44.55 -32.63
C GLY A 182 -53.82 45.37 -31.48
#